data_AF-A0A150US28-F1
#
_entry.id   AF-A0A150US28-F1
#
_cell.length_a   1.000
_cell.length_b   1.000
_cell.length_c   1.000
_cell.angle_alpha   90.00
_cell.angle_beta   90.00
_cell.angle_gamma   90.00
#
_symmetry.space_group_name_H-M   'P 1'
#
loop_
_entity.id
_entity.type
_entity.pdbx_description
1 polymer ?
#
loop_
_entity_poly.entity_id
_entity_poly.type
_entity_poly.pdbx_seq_one_letter_code
_entity_poly.pdbx_strand_id
1 'polypeptide(L)'
;ESPTISAIAIKYDVERSMLYRRFNRKSTTIEEQHKNASLLNNWQELAIVEPIRGQCESRLPPPPNSVAEFVAQLCRRRPSKNWRPRFVDRHGHELDSG
;
A
#
# COMPACT_ATOMS: atom_id res chain seq x y z
N GLU A 1 12.19 -39.15 -14.55
CA GLU A 1 12.21 -37.74 -14.96
C GLU A 1 11.30 -36.94 -14.06
N SER A 2 11.71 -35.73 -13.66
CA SER A 2 10.80 -34.80 -12.98
C SER A 2 9.72 -34.34 -13.98
N PRO A 3 8.43 -34.34 -13.60
CA PRO A 3 7.37 -33.94 -14.51
C PRO A 3 7.57 -32.51 -15.01
N THR A 4 7.48 -32.31 -16.33
CA THR A 4 7.59 -30.98 -16.95
C THR A 4 6.42 -30.09 -16.50
N ILE A 5 6.64 -28.78 -16.38
CA ILE A 5 5.61 -27.78 -16.01
C ILE A 5 4.37 -27.92 -16.91
N SER A 6 4.55 -28.23 -18.20
CA SER A 6 3.46 -28.49 -19.15
C SER A 6 2.58 -29.67 -18.75
N ALA A 7 3.18 -30.78 -18.32
CA ALA A 7 2.45 -31.98 -17.95
C ALA A 7 1.62 -31.76 -16.68
N ILE A 8 2.15 -30.99 -15.72
CA ILE A 8 1.45 -30.59 -14.50
C ILE A 8 0.30 -29.62 -14.84
N ALA A 9 0.53 -28.64 -15.71
CA ALA A 9 -0.48 -27.69 -16.15
C ALA A 9 -1.70 -28.40 -16.78
N ILE A 10 -1.45 -29.37 -17.68
CA ILE A 10 -2.50 -30.18 -18.31
C ILE A 10 -3.21 -31.07 -17.27
N LYS A 11 -2.45 -31.72 -16.38
CA LYS A 11 -3.01 -32.64 -15.37
C LYS A 11 -4.02 -31.96 -14.43
N TYR A 12 -3.76 -30.72 -14.06
CA TYR A 12 -4.59 -29.98 -13.10
C TYR A 12 -5.45 -28.88 -13.75
N ASP A 13 -5.49 -28.83 -15.08
CA ASP A 13 -6.21 -27.81 -15.86
C ASP A 13 -5.88 -26.37 -15.41
N VAL A 14 -4.58 -26.11 -15.18
CA VAL A 14 -4.07 -24.80 -14.78
C VAL A 14 -3.34 -24.16 -15.94
N GLU A 15 -3.57 -22.86 -16.14
CA GLU A 15 -2.90 -22.06 -17.15
C GLU A 15 -1.37 -22.10 -16.96
N ARG A 16 -0.65 -22.54 -18.00
CA ARG A 16 0.78 -22.83 -17.92
C ARG A 16 1.60 -21.59 -17.52
N SER A 17 1.24 -20.39 -17.98
CA SER A 17 2.03 -19.18 -17.69
C SER A 17 1.92 -18.78 -16.21
N MET A 18 0.74 -18.91 -15.59
CA MET A 18 0.56 -18.76 -14.15
C MET A 18 1.40 -19.75 -13.35
N LEU A 19 1.37 -21.04 -13.71
CA LEU A 19 2.16 -22.07 -13.03
C LEU A 19 3.67 -21.79 -13.16
N TYR A 20 4.13 -21.41 -14.35
CA TYR A 20 5.51 -21.03 -14.60
C TYR A 20 5.94 -19.81 -13.78
N ARG A 21 5.13 -18.74 -13.74
CA ARG A 21 5.44 -17.54 -12.94
C ARG A 21 5.58 -17.89 -11.46
N ARG A 22 4.66 -18.69 -10.93
CA ARG A 22 4.69 -19.11 -9.52
C ARG A 22 5.87 -20.02 -9.21
N PHE A 23 6.15 -21.00 -10.07
CA PHE A 23 7.29 -21.92 -9.91
C PHE A 23 8.64 -21.17 -9.93
N ASN A 24 8.79 -20.17 -10.80
CA ASN A 24 10.00 -19.35 -10.90
C ASN A 24 10.00 -18.14 -9.94
N ARG A 25 9.09 -18.08 -8.96
CA ARG A 25 8.98 -16.98 -8.00
C ARG A 25 8.85 -15.59 -8.63
N LYS A 26 8.26 -15.51 -9.83
CA LYS A 26 7.91 -14.26 -10.53
C LYS A 26 6.55 -13.70 -10.12
N SER A 27 5.80 -14.44 -9.30
CA SER A 27 4.54 -13.98 -8.71
C SER A 27 4.85 -13.42 -7.32
N THR A 28 4.40 -12.19 -7.05
CA THR A 28 4.48 -11.56 -5.73
C THR A 28 3.25 -11.89 -4.91
N THR A 29 3.32 -11.71 -3.60
CA THR A 29 2.12 -11.79 -2.76
C THR A 29 1.22 -10.56 -2.99
N ILE A 30 -0.03 -10.66 -2.55
CA ILE A 30 -0.98 -9.54 -2.59
C ILE A 30 -0.45 -8.39 -1.72
N GLU A 31 0.12 -8.70 -0.56
CA GLU A 31 0.71 -7.71 0.36
C GLU A 31 1.91 -6.98 -0.28
N GLU A 32 2.79 -7.70 -0.97
CA GLU A 32 3.91 -7.11 -1.71
C GLU A 32 3.43 -6.23 -2.86
N GLN A 33 2.39 -6.67 -3.58
CA GLN A 33 1.77 -5.86 -4.62
C GLN A 33 1.22 -4.55 -4.03
N HIS A 34 0.53 -4.60 -2.88
CA HIS A 34 0.03 -3.42 -2.20
C HIS A 34 1.15 -2.49 -1.72
N LYS A 35 2.23 -3.04 -1.15
CA LYS A 35 3.41 -2.26 -0.75
C LYS A 35 4.06 -1.57 -1.95
N ASN A 36 4.25 -2.28 -3.05
CA ASN A 36 4.87 -1.74 -4.27
C ASN A 36 3.98 -0.70 -4.98
N ALA A 37 2.65 -0.82 -4.86
CA ALA A 37 1.70 0.14 -5.40
C ALA A 37 1.47 1.35 -4.48
N SER A 38 1.98 1.31 -3.24
CA SER A 38 1.85 2.42 -2.30
C SER A 38 2.71 3.60 -2.74
N LEU A 39 2.18 4.81 -2.56
CA LEU A 39 2.91 6.06 -2.82
C LEU A 39 4.00 6.31 -1.78
N LEU A 40 3.78 5.82 -0.55
CA LEU A 40 4.64 6.01 0.61
C LEU A 40 5.03 4.66 1.18
N ASN A 41 6.28 4.57 1.65
CA ASN A 41 6.70 3.45 2.48
C ASN A 41 6.22 3.66 3.94
N ASN A 42 6.19 2.59 4.73
CA ASN A 42 5.68 2.64 6.11
C ASN A 42 6.39 3.69 6.97
N TRP A 43 7.71 3.88 6.79
CA TRP A 43 8.49 4.87 7.53
C TRP A 43 8.12 6.32 7.16
N GLN A 44 7.88 6.57 5.88
CA GLN A 44 7.41 7.87 5.40
C GLN A 44 6.00 8.15 5.86
N GLU A 45 5.12 7.14 5.91
CA GLU A 45 3.79 7.30 6.51
C GLU A 45 3.91 7.68 7.99
N LEU A 46 4.73 6.97 8.79
CA LEU A 46 4.95 7.28 10.21
C LEU A 46 5.50 8.69 10.43
N ALA A 47 6.49 9.11 9.64
CA ALA A 47 7.06 10.46 9.70
C ALA A 47 6.04 11.57 9.36
N ILE A 48 4.95 11.23 8.67
CA ILE A 48 3.83 12.16 8.41
C ILE A 48 2.82 12.11 9.56
N VAL A 49 2.53 10.93 10.10
CA VAL A 49 1.53 10.76 11.17
C VAL A 49 1.97 11.40 12.48
N GLU A 50 3.25 11.31 12.85
CA GLU A 50 3.78 11.91 14.10
C GLU A 50 3.53 13.44 14.19
N PRO A 51 3.90 14.26 13.17
CA PRO A 51 3.56 15.69 13.17
C PRO A 51 2.06 15.98 13.18
N ILE A 52 1.27 15.17 12.48
CA ILE A 52 -0.20 15.32 12.40
C ILE A 52 -0.81 15.07 13.79
N ARG A 53 -0.35 14.03 14.49
CA ARG A 53 -0.77 13.71 15.85
C ARG A 53 -0.44 14.83 16.83
N GLY A 54 0.77 15.40 16.77
CA GLY A 54 1.14 16.54 17.61
C GLY A 54 0.27 17.79 17.37
N GLN A 55 -0.23 17.98 16.15
CA GLN A 55 -1.20 19.04 15.84
C GLN A 55 -2.60 18.73 16.41
N CYS A 56 -3.06 17.48 16.33
CA CYS A 56 -4.32 17.03 16.95
C CYS A 56 -4.31 17.24 18.48
N GLU A 57 -3.21 16.87 19.15
CA GLU A 57 -3.04 17.04 20.61
C GLU A 57 -3.09 18.53 21.02
N SER A 58 -2.77 19.44 20.10
CA SER A 58 -2.89 20.90 20.26
C SER A 58 -4.31 21.46 19.98
N ARG A 59 -5.32 20.59 19.91
CA ARG A 59 -6.78 20.90 19.77
C ARG A 59 -7.24 21.46 18.42
N LEU A 60 -6.49 21.24 17.34
CA LEU A 60 -6.99 21.54 15.99
C LEU A 60 -6.94 20.28 15.13
N PRO A 61 -8.08 19.74 14.68
CA PRO A 61 -8.06 18.65 13.72
C PRO A 61 -7.34 19.16 12.46
N PRO A 62 -6.29 18.48 11.99
CA PRO A 62 -5.55 18.91 10.82
C PRO A 62 -6.53 18.96 9.65
N PRO A 63 -6.63 20.10 8.94
CA PRO A 63 -7.55 20.21 7.83
C PRO A 63 -7.29 19.06 6.86
N PRO A 64 -8.32 18.31 6.42
CA PRO A 64 -8.13 17.14 5.53
C PRO A 64 -7.38 17.47 4.24
N ASN A 65 -7.40 18.75 3.84
CA ASN A 65 -6.67 19.28 2.70
C ASN A 65 -5.18 19.49 3.00
N SER A 66 -4.82 19.85 4.24
CA SER A 66 -3.43 20.05 4.67
C SER A 66 -2.63 18.74 4.65
N VAL A 67 -3.24 17.60 4.97
CA VAL A 67 -2.56 16.28 4.88
C VAL A 67 -2.20 15.95 3.44
N ALA A 68 -3.14 16.15 2.50
CA ALA A 68 -2.89 15.90 1.09
C ALA A 68 -1.84 16.86 0.51
N GLU A 69 -1.83 18.11 0.96
CA GLU A 69 -0.86 19.13 0.56
C GLU A 69 0.54 18.85 1.11
N PHE A 70 0.63 18.45 2.38
CA PHE A 70 1.88 18.02 3.01
C PHE A 70 2.49 16.80 2.31
N VAL A 71 1.66 15.80 2.01
CA VAL A 71 2.08 14.61 1.25
C VAL A 71 2.49 14.96 -0.18
N ALA A 72 1.79 15.91 -0.81
CA ALA A 72 2.15 16.39 -2.14
C ALA A 72 3.52 17.09 -2.15
N GLN A 73 3.84 17.86 -1.11
CA GLN A 73 5.15 18.49 -0.94
C GLN A 73 6.24 17.44 -0.71
N LEU A 74 6.00 16.46 0.17
CA LEU A 74 6.97 15.41 0.49
C LEU A 74 7.25 14.48 -0.70
N CYS A 75 6.20 14.06 -1.41
CA CYS A 75 6.31 13.13 -2.54
C CYS A 75 6.61 13.82 -3.88
N ARG A 76 6.61 15.16 -3.92
CA ARG A 76 6.60 15.97 -5.15
C ARG A 76 5.53 15.54 -6.17
N ARG A 77 4.48 14.87 -5.70
CA ARG A 77 3.41 14.30 -6.51
C ARG A 77 2.10 14.40 -5.74
N ARG A 78 1.06 14.92 -6.41
CA ARG A 78 -0.26 14.97 -5.79
C ARG A 78 -0.81 13.56 -5.56
N PRO A 79 -1.25 13.23 -4.33
CA PRO A 79 -1.91 11.97 -4.05
C PRO A 79 -3.24 11.88 -4.80
N SER A 80 -3.69 10.65 -5.09
CA SER A 80 -4.95 10.43 -5.82
C SER A 80 -6.17 10.81 -4.96
N LYS A 81 -7.32 11.06 -5.60
CA LYS A 81 -8.59 11.40 -4.91
C LYS A 81 -8.97 10.38 -3.82
N ASN A 82 -8.67 9.10 -4.05
CA ASN A 82 -8.97 8.01 -3.13
C ASN A 82 -7.85 7.73 -2.12
N TRP A 83 -6.71 8.40 -2.24
CA TRP A 83 -5.59 8.22 -1.30
C TRP A 83 -5.96 8.72 0.10
N ARG A 84 -6.60 9.89 0.20
CA ARG A 84 -7.03 10.48 1.47
C ARG A 84 -7.96 9.57 2.28
N PRO A 85 -9.12 9.10 1.76
CA PRO A 85 -9.98 8.21 2.54
C PRO A 85 -9.27 6.89 2.90
N ARG A 86 -8.41 6.36 2.03
CA ARG A 86 -7.60 5.17 2.35
C ARG A 86 -6.54 5.43 3.42
N PHE A 87 -5.98 6.63 3.49
CA PHE A 87 -5.01 7.02 4.51
C PHE A 87 -5.69 7.14 5.87
N VAL A 88 -6.85 7.80 5.91
CA VAL A 88 -7.66 7.91 7.14
C VAL A 88 -8.16 6.53 7.59
N ASP A 89 -8.58 5.65 6.69
CA ASP A 89 -8.98 4.28 7.05
C ASP A 89 -7.82 3.46 7.64
N ARG A 90 -6.61 3.60 7.08
CA ARG A 90 -5.39 2.93 7.60
C ARG A 90 -4.96 3.45 8.97
N HIS A 91 -5.08 4.75 9.20
CA HIS A 91 -4.55 5.45 10.39
C HIS A 91 -5.66 5.97 11.31
N GLY A 92 -6.90 5.52 11.13
CA GLY A 92 -8.08 6.05 11.81
C GLY A 92 -7.95 5.99 13.31
N HIS A 93 -7.41 4.89 13.84
CA HIS A 93 -7.14 4.74 15.28
C HIS A 93 -6.16 5.80 15.82
N GLU A 94 -5.15 6.20 15.04
CA GLU A 94 -4.14 7.18 15.44
C GLU A 94 -4.60 8.63 15.22
N LEU A 95 -5.59 8.84 14.35
CA LEU A 95 -6.12 10.15 13.96
C LEU A 95 -7.43 10.52 14.67
N ASP A 96 -8.25 9.55 15.08
CA ASP A 96 -9.50 9.72 15.85
C ASP A 96 -9.29 9.63 17.36
N SER A 97 -8.03 9.68 17.83
CA SER A 97 -7.72 9.76 19.27
C SER A 97 -8.04 11.17 19.80
N GLY A 98 -9.33 11.46 19.95
CA GLY A 98 -9.86 12.48 20.84
C GLY A 98 -10.10 11.92 22.24
#